data_AF-A0A5E4JJT0-F1
#
_entry.id   AF-A0A5E4JJT0-F1
#
_cell.length_a   1.000
_cell.length_b   1.000
_cell.length_c   1.000
_cell.angle_alpha   90.00
_cell.angle_beta   90.00
_cell.angle_gamma   90.00
#
_symmetry.space_group_name_H-M   'P 1'
#
loop_
_entity.id
_entity.type
_entity.pdbx_description
1 polymer ?
#
loop_
_entity_poly.entity_id
_entity_poly.type
_entity_poly.pdbx_seq_one_letter_code
_entity_poly.pdbx_strand_id
1 'polypeptide(L)'
;MRSADIVTAIRVALVFVIGYMIIAKLSAALIVLLFVITFVMDNLDGYLATSRRPSIANFASYINKEARGTETRKDRNALKPPKYGAALDIAGDRITEYVFWIIFTWLNVIPIYVVFIILTRNSLADALTSSKGKTFSKMKSSFGRIASSHISRGLYGAIKALNFIYLSLVFVAGWPIWIGYVLTAVVVAYSLLRGAAEISEALA
;
A
#
# COMPACT_ATOMS: atom_id res chain seq x y z
N MET A 1 -17.87 -9.61 -11.39
CA MET A 1 -16.79 -8.86 -10.70
C MET A 1 -16.93 -7.39 -11.03
N ARG A 2 -16.73 -6.48 -10.07
CA ARG A 2 -16.66 -5.04 -10.36
C ARG A 2 -15.35 -4.75 -11.10
N SER A 3 -15.31 -3.66 -11.86
CA SER A 3 -14.07 -3.18 -12.48
C SER A 3 -12.94 -2.98 -11.46
N ALA A 4 -13.27 -2.55 -10.23
CA ALA A 4 -12.30 -2.41 -9.13
C ALA A 4 -11.68 -3.76 -8.72
N ASP A 5 -12.50 -4.80 -8.51
CA ASP A 5 -12.00 -6.13 -8.11
C ASP A 5 -11.07 -6.75 -9.17
N ILE A 6 -11.35 -6.49 -10.45
CA ILE A 6 -10.51 -6.91 -11.58
C ILE A 6 -9.17 -6.17 -11.54
N VAL A 7 -9.17 -4.86 -11.27
CA VAL A 7 -7.94 -4.06 -11.16
C VAL A 7 -7.06 -4.59 -10.03
N THR A 8 -7.62 -4.89 -8.86
CA THR A 8 -6.88 -5.49 -7.74
C THR A 8 -6.29 -6.86 -8.12
N ALA A 9 -7.06 -7.72 -8.80
CA ALA A 9 -6.57 -9.03 -9.24
C ALA A 9 -5.42 -8.91 -10.26
N ILE A 10 -5.53 -8.00 -11.23
CA ILE A 10 -4.46 -7.73 -12.20
C ILE A 10 -3.23 -7.15 -11.49
N ARG A 11 -3.40 -6.24 -10.52
CA ARG A 11 -2.31 -5.69 -9.70
C ARG A 11 -1.55 -6.81 -9.01
N VAL A 12 -2.25 -7.73 -8.36
CA VAL A 12 -1.64 -8.90 -7.70
C VAL A 12 -0.89 -9.79 -8.70
N ALA A 13 -1.45 -10.05 -9.88
CA ALA A 13 -0.75 -10.81 -10.91
C ALA A 13 0.54 -10.11 -11.38
N LEU A 14 0.50 -8.77 -11.56
CA LEU A 14 1.67 -7.97 -11.92
C LEU A 14 2.75 -8.02 -10.85
N VAL A 15 2.41 -8.07 -9.57
CA VAL A 15 3.40 -8.21 -8.48
C VAL A 15 4.25 -9.47 -8.66
N PHE A 16 3.65 -10.60 -9.04
CA PHE A 16 4.41 -11.83 -9.31
C PHE A 16 5.28 -11.72 -10.56
N VAL A 17 4.79 -11.04 -11.61
CA VAL A 17 5.58 -10.77 -12.82
C VAL A 17 6.79 -9.91 -12.48
N ILE A 18 6.60 -8.82 -11.74
CA ILE A 18 7.68 -7.94 -11.27
C ILE A 18 8.67 -8.74 -10.41
N GLY A 19 8.18 -9.55 -9.48
CA GLY A 19 9.00 -10.42 -8.65
C GLY A 19 9.88 -11.35 -9.49
N TYR A 20 9.32 -12.03 -10.48
CA TYR A 20 10.06 -12.86 -11.42
C TYR A 20 11.12 -12.05 -12.19
N MET A 21 10.75 -10.87 -12.69
CA MET A 21 11.68 -10.00 -13.41
C MET A 21 12.87 -9.55 -12.57
N ILE A 22 12.64 -9.25 -11.27
CA ILE A 22 13.71 -8.91 -10.32
C ILE A 22 14.65 -10.09 -10.16
N ILE A 23 14.12 -11.29 -9.91
CA ILE A 23 14.92 -12.51 -9.70
C ILE A 23 15.74 -12.85 -10.93
N ALA A 24 15.15 -12.74 -12.12
CA ALA A 24 15.81 -12.98 -13.40
C ALA A 24 16.73 -11.83 -13.85
N LYS A 25 16.84 -10.74 -13.07
CA LYS A 25 17.62 -9.54 -13.39
C LYS A 25 17.36 -8.99 -14.80
N LEU A 26 16.07 -8.91 -15.16
CA LEU A 26 15.65 -8.34 -16.44
C LEU A 26 15.77 -6.80 -16.43
N SER A 27 15.21 -6.14 -17.43
CA SER A 27 15.32 -4.68 -17.60
C SER A 27 14.83 -3.91 -16.36
N ALA A 28 15.76 -3.19 -15.71
CA ALA A 28 15.47 -2.31 -14.59
C ALA A 28 14.41 -1.25 -14.95
N ALA A 29 14.49 -0.66 -16.15
CA ALA A 29 13.52 0.34 -16.61
C ALA A 29 12.09 -0.24 -16.68
N LEU A 30 11.94 -1.47 -17.16
CA LEU A 30 10.64 -2.14 -17.24
C LEU A 30 10.10 -2.49 -15.84
N ILE A 31 10.98 -2.90 -14.92
CA ILE A 31 10.61 -3.14 -13.51
C ILE A 31 10.07 -1.85 -12.87
N VAL A 32 10.79 -0.72 -13.02
CA VAL A 32 10.34 0.58 -12.50
C VAL A 32 9.02 0.99 -13.13
N LEU A 33 8.88 0.85 -14.45
CA LEU A 33 7.65 1.17 -15.17
C LEU A 33 6.46 0.36 -14.63
N LEU A 34 6.63 -0.95 -14.45
CA LEU A 34 5.58 -1.82 -13.92
C LEU A 34 5.24 -1.49 -12.47
N PHE A 35 6.20 -1.16 -11.63
CA PHE A 35 5.92 -0.66 -10.27
C PHE A 35 5.07 0.60 -10.28
N VAL A 36 5.41 1.57 -11.13
CA VAL A 36 4.64 2.81 -11.29
C VAL A 36 3.21 2.48 -11.75
N ILE A 37 3.06 1.57 -12.71
CA ILE A 37 1.74 1.10 -13.16
C ILE A 37 0.96 0.47 -12.01
N THR A 38 1.58 -0.44 -11.23
CA THR A 38 0.89 -1.07 -10.09
C THR A 38 0.48 -0.07 -9.01
N PHE A 39 1.30 0.95 -8.75
CA PHE A 39 0.97 2.00 -7.80
C PHE A 39 -0.17 2.89 -8.29
N VAL A 40 -0.20 3.21 -9.58
CA VAL A 40 -1.33 3.97 -10.17
C VAL A 40 -2.62 3.14 -10.15
N MET A 41 -2.53 1.83 -10.44
CA MET A 41 -3.68 0.92 -10.38
C MET A 41 -4.30 0.85 -8.99
N ASP A 42 -3.48 0.93 -7.94
CA ASP A 42 -3.89 0.98 -6.52
C ASP A 42 -4.62 2.26 -6.11
N ASN A 43 -4.40 3.35 -6.84
CA ASN A 43 -5.20 4.55 -6.65
C ASN A 43 -6.45 4.54 -7.55
N LEU A 44 -6.40 3.78 -8.65
CA LEU A 44 -7.47 3.69 -9.63
C LEU A 44 -8.65 2.85 -9.12
N ASP A 45 -8.43 1.73 -8.45
CA ASP A 45 -9.52 0.94 -7.84
C ASP A 45 -10.29 1.74 -6.78
N GLY A 46 -9.61 2.53 -5.94
CA GLY A 46 -10.22 3.48 -5.00
C GLY A 46 -11.06 4.56 -5.72
N TYR A 47 -10.55 5.11 -6.82
CA TYR A 47 -11.29 6.05 -7.66
C TYR A 47 -12.53 5.41 -8.31
N LEU A 48 -12.37 4.22 -8.89
CA LEU A 48 -13.45 3.46 -9.55
C LEU A 48 -14.52 3.01 -8.56
N ALA A 49 -14.15 2.72 -7.31
CA ALA A 49 -15.09 2.36 -6.26
C ALA A 49 -16.00 3.53 -5.86
N THR A 50 -15.51 4.77 -5.99
CA THR A 50 -16.19 5.99 -5.53
C THR A 50 -16.85 6.77 -6.65
N SER A 51 -16.48 6.53 -7.91
CA SER A 51 -16.92 7.33 -9.07
C SER A 51 -18.07 6.71 -9.85
N ARG A 52 -19.11 7.52 -10.13
CA ARG A 52 -20.28 7.12 -10.93
C ARG A 52 -20.04 7.14 -12.45
N ARG A 53 -19.17 8.03 -12.92
CA ARG A 53 -18.73 8.14 -14.33
C ARG A 53 -17.21 8.25 -14.39
N PRO A 54 -16.51 7.11 -14.55
CA PRO A 54 -15.05 7.12 -14.58
C PRO A 54 -14.55 7.82 -15.85
N SER A 55 -13.67 8.80 -15.68
CA SER A 55 -13.00 9.51 -16.77
C SER A 55 -11.61 9.93 -16.32
N ILE A 56 -10.65 9.94 -17.25
CA ILE A 56 -9.25 10.30 -17.00
C ILE A 56 -9.15 11.74 -16.44
N ALA A 57 -9.96 12.68 -16.94
CA ALA A 57 -9.99 14.05 -16.43
C ALA A 57 -10.46 14.12 -14.95
N ASN A 58 -11.43 13.27 -14.61
CA ASN A 58 -11.95 13.17 -13.25
C ASN A 58 -10.97 12.44 -12.32
N PHE A 59 -10.16 11.52 -12.84
CA PHE A 59 -9.10 10.85 -12.08
C PHE A 59 -7.96 11.81 -11.68
N ALA A 60 -7.49 12.66 -12.59
CA ALA A 60 -6.45 13.65 -12.27
C ALA A 60 -6.92 14.62 -11.17
N SER A 61 -8.18 15.07 -11.24
CA SER A 61 -8.76 15.92 -10.19
C SER A 61 -8.99 15.16 -8.87
N TYR A 62 -9.24 13.85 -8.92
CA TYR A 62 -9.32 12.98 -7.75
C TYR A 62 -7.97 12.86 -7.05
N ILE A 63 -6.89 12.55 -7.77
CA ILE A 63 -5.54 12.46 -7.21
C ILE A 63 -5.13 13.78 -6.54
N ASN A 64 -5.42 14.92 -7.19
CA ASN A 64 -5.11 16.23 -6.61
C ASN A 64 -5.94 16.52 -5.34
N LYS A 65 -7.22 16.11 -5.31
CA LYS A 65 -8.07 16.25 -4.11
C LYS A 65 -7.63 15.33 -2.98
N GLU A 66 -7.23 14.10 -3.30
CA GLU A 66 -6.71 13.10 -2.36
C GLU A 66 -5.38 13.55 -1.76
N ALA A 67 -4.47 14.07 -2.59
CA ALA A 67 -3.20 14.64 -2.15
C ALA A 67 -3.38 15.85 -1.20
N ARG A 68 -4.45 16.64 -1.39
CA ARG A 68 -4.79 17.79 -0.53
C ARG A 68 -5.54 17.39 0.74
N GLY A 69 -5.90 16.12 0.93
CA GLY A 69 -6.65 15.64 2.08
C GLY A 69 -8.05 16.22 2.24
N THR A 70 -8.54 16.99 1.27
CA THR A 70 -9.92 17.45 1.19
C THR A 70 -10.81 16.24 0.98
N GLU A 71 -11.65 15.91 1.97
CA GLU A 71 -12.60 14.80 1.89
C GLU A 71 -13.32 14.80 0.53
N THR A 72 -13.00 13.82 -0.32
CA THR A 72 -13.87 13.45 -1.43
C THR A 72 -15.12 12.86 -0.78
N ARG A 73 -16.10 13.75 -0.56
CA ARG A 73 -17.42 13.45 0.00
C ARG A 73 -17.87 12.09 -0.54
N LYS A 74 -17.85 11.06 0.31
CA LYS A 74 -18.43 9.75 0.01
C LYS A 74 -19.85 10.04 -0.42
N ASP A 75 -20.10 9.93 -1.73
CA ASP A 75 -21.41 10.24 -2.27
C ASP A 75 -22.39 9.30 -1.55
N ARG A 76 -23.41 9.86 -0.87
CA ARG A 76 -24.34 9.05 -0.07
C ARG A 76 -25.08 8.02 -0.93
N ASN A 77 -25.06 8.23 -2.25
CA ASN A 77 -25.62 7.37 -3.28
C ASN A 77 -24.57 6.53 -4.04
N ALA A 78 -23.30 6.54 -3.64
CA ALA A 78 -22.31 5.61 -4.18
C ALA A 78 -22.74 4.17 -3.85
N LEU A 79 -22.68 3.29 -4.85
CA LEU A 79 -23.00 1.87 -4.70
C LEU A 79 -22.25 1.33 -3.48
N LYS A 80 -23.00 0.90 -2.45
CA LYS A 80 -22.44 0.26 -1.26
C LYS A 80 -21.48 -0.82 -1.74
N PRO A 81 -20.17 -0.74 -1.45
CA PRO A 81 -19.25 -1.75 -1.92
C PRO A 81 -19.69 -3.10 -1.34
N PRO A 82 -19.72 -4.19 -2.14
CA PRO A 82 -19.99 -5.50 -1.61
C PRO A 82 -18.96 -5.78 -0.50
N LYS A 83 -19.38 -6.44 0.59
CA LYS A 83 -18.53 -6.71 1.76
C LYS A 83 -17.16 -7.31 1.37
N TYR A 84 -17.11 -8.06 0.27
CA TYR A 84 -15.91 -8.73 -0.22
C TYR A 84 -14.93 -7.83 -0.98
N GLY A 85 -15.37 -6.74 -1.62
CA GLY A 85 -14.48 -5.89 -2.43
C GLY A 85 -13.45 -5.14 -1.59
N ALA A 86 -13.86 -4.60 -0.44
CA ALA A 86 -12.94 -3.96 0.49
C ALA A 86 -11.97 -4.95 1.16
N ALA A 87 -12.39 -6.20 1.38
CA ALA A 87 -11.51 -7.24 1.90
C ALA A 87 -10.48 -7.70 0.86
N LEU A 88 -10.88 -7.76 -0.42
CA LEU A 88 -9.99 -8.12 -1.53
C LEU A 88 -8.89 -7.07 -1.74
N ASP A 89 -9.22 -5.78 -1.64
CA ASP A 89 -8.26 -4.68 -1.73
C ASP A 89 -7.18 -4.77 -0.63
N ILE A 90 -7.61 -4.91 0.62
CA ILE A 90 -6.70 -5.13 1.76
C ILE A 90 -5.84 -6.38 1.53
N ALA A 91 -6.42 -7.47 1.05
CA ALA A 91 -5.66 -8.69 0.76
C ALA A 91 -4.61 -8.46 -0.34
N GLY A 92 -4.97 -7.74 -1.40
CA GLY A 92 -4.05 -7.37 -2.49
C GLY A 92 -2.86 -6.54 -1.99
N ASP A 93 -3.08 -5.60 -1.07
CA ASP A 93 -2.03 -4.81 -0.44
C ASP A 93 -1.08 -5.66 0.39
N ARG A 94 -1.63 -6.58 1.20
CA ARG A 94 -0.85 -7.51 2.02
C ARG A 94 -0.01 -8.44 1.18
N ILE A 95 -0.59 -9.00 0.10
CA ILE A 95 0.14 -9.85 -0.84
C ILE A 95 1.30 -9.07 -1.47
N THR A 96 1.04 -7.84 -1.93
CA THR A 96 2.07 -6.98 -2.54
C THR A 96 3.24 -6.74 -1.58
N GLU A 97 2.95 -6.37 -0.33
CA GLU A 97 3.97 -6.18 0.70
C GLU A 97 4.76 -7.47 0.97
N TYR A 98 4.08 -8.57 1.25
CA TYR A 98 4.73 -9.80 1.67
C TYR A 98 5.58 -10.39 0.55
N VAL A 99 5.10 -10.39 -0.70
CA VAL A 99 5.86 -10.89 -1.84
C VAL A 99 7.18 -10.13 -1.97
N PHE A 100 7.16 -8.80 -1.98
CA PHE A 100 8.39 -8.03 -2.15
C PHE A 100 9.34 -8.13 -0.95
N TRP A 101 8.84 -8.02 0.28
CA TRP A 101 9.69 -8.17 1.46
C TRP A 101 10.35 -9.56 1.53
N ILE A 102 9.61 -10.62 1.20
CA ILE A 102 10.15 -11.99 1.15
C ILE A 102 11.18 -12.13 0.03
N ILE A 103 10.89 -11.63 -1.19
CA ILE A 103 11.84 -11.67 -2.31
C ILE A 103 13.15 -10.95 -1.94
N PHE A 104 13.08 -9.71 -1.44
CA PHE A 104 14.29 -8.97 -1.10
C PHE A 104 15.09 -9.59 0.05
N THR A 105 14.42 -10.29 0.97
CA THR A 105 15.08 -11.05 2.04
C THR A 105 15.78 -12.28 1.47
N TRP A 106 15.09 -13.05 0.62
CA TRP A 106 15.66 -14.24 -0.04
C TRP A 106 16.85 -13.89 -0.92
N LEU A 107 16.80 -12.73 -1.58
CA LEU A 107 17.89 -12.17 -2.38
C LEU A 107 19.03 -11.56 -1.53
N ASN A 108 18.95 -11.63 -0.19
CA ASN A 108 19.90 -11.04 0.76
C ASN A 108 20.10 -9.53 0.61
N VAL A 109 19.12 -8.81 0.05
CA VAL A 109 19.16 -7.35 -0.07
C VAL A 109 18.83 -6.69 1.27
N ILE A 110 17.90 -7.28 2.01
CA ILE A 110 17.48 -6.82 3.34
C ILE A 110 17.54 -7.96 4.36
N PRO A 111 17.73 -7.65 5.65
CA PRO A 111 17.74 -8.66 6.69
C PRO A 111 16.33 -9.18 7.02
N ILE A 112 16.24 -10.46 7.39
CA ILE A 112 14.98 -11.18 7.64
C ILE A 112 14.08 -10.57 8.72
N TYR A 113 14.65 -9.85 9.70
CA TYR A 113 13.86 -9.23 10.76
C TYR A 113 12.89 -8.17 10.22
N VAL A 114 13.15 -7.56 9.05
CA VAL A 114 12.23 -6.60 8.41
C VAL A 114 10.91 -7.29 8.06
N VAL A 115 10.95 -8.49 7.50
CA VAL A 115 9.75 -9.29 7.18
C VAL A 115 8.97 -9.59 8.45
N PHE A 116 9.64 -10.02 9.52
CA PHE A 116 8.99 -10.33 10.79
C PHE A 116 8.27 -9.11 11.36
N ILE A 117 8.93 -7.93 11.37
CA ILE A 117 8.31 -6.70 11.86
C ILE A 117 7.04 -6.36 11.06
N ILE A 118 7.11 -6.36 9.72
CA ILE A 118 5.99 -6.00 8.85
C ILE A 118 4.84 -7.00 9.00
N LEU A 119 5.14 -8.30 8.99
CA LEU A 119 4.14 -9.36 9.11
C LEU A 119 3.43 -9.34 10.46
N THR A 120 4.18 -9.20 11.56
CA THR A 120 3.61 -9.11 12.90
C THR A 120 2.75 -7.86 13.05
N ARG A 121 3.25 -6.69 12.64
CA ARG A 121 2.50 -5.43 12.70
C ARG A 121 1.19 -5.50 11.91
N ASN A 122 1.23 -6.01 10.68
CA ASN A 122 0.05 -6.10 9.82
C ASN A 122 -0.98 -7.07 10.38
N SER A 123 -0.55 -8.25 10.82
CA SER A 123 -1.43 -9.27 11.40
C SER A 123 -2.11 -8.77 12.68
N LEU A 124 -1.37 -8.07 13.56
CA LEU A 124 -1.92 -7.48 14.77
C LEU A 124 -2.95 -6.38 14.46
N ALA A 125 -2.63 -5.48 13.54
CA ALA A 125 -3.54 -4.40 13.14
C ALA A 125 -4.85 -4.96 12.53
N ASP A 126 -4.74 -5.99 11.68
CA ASP A 126 -5.89 -6.60 11.00
C ASP A 126 -6.78 -7.38 12.00
N ALA A 127 -6.19 -8.09 12.97
CA ALA A 127 -6.91 -8.81 14.03
C ALA A 127 -7.69 -7.86 14.96
N LEU A 128 -7.07 -6.74 15.37
CA LEU A 128 -7.71 -5.75 16.23
C LEU A 128 -8.85 -5.01 15.51
N THR A 129 -8.67 -4.71 14.22
CA THR A 129 -9.69 -4.04 13.41
C THR A 129 -10.90 -4.94 13.17
N SER A 130 -10.66 -6.24 12.92
CA SER A 130 -11.71 -7.21 12.65
C SER A 130 -12.57 -7.53 13.88
N SER A 131 -11.97 -7.53 15.08
CA SER A 131 -12.65 -7.87 16.34
C SER A 131 -13.56 -6.75 16.89
N LYS A 132 -13.17 -5.46 16.77
CA LYS A 132 -13.93 -4.35 17.36
C LYS A 132 -15.08 -3.79 16.50
N GLY A 133 -15.24 -4.22 15.24
CA GLY A 133 -16.32 -3.76 14.34
C GLY A 133 -16.34 -2.24 14.07
N LYS A 134 -15.33 -1.49 14.51
CA LYS A 134 -15.19 -0.04 14.32
C LYS A 134 -14.13 0.19 13.25
N THR A 135 -14.55 0.65 12.08
CA THR A 135 -13.64 1.19 11.07
C THR A 135 -12.86 2.37 11.63
N PHE A 136 -11.57 2.46 11.29
CA PHE A 136 -10.55 3.48 11.59
C PHE A 136 -10.95 4.98 11.54
N SER A 137 -12.21 5.31 11.22
CA SER A 137 -12.73 6.67 11.09
C SER A 137 -13.14 7.33 12.42
N LYS A 138 -13.04 6.65 13.56
CA LYS A 138 -13.43 7.19 14.89
C LYS A 138 -12.25 7.22 15.87
N MET A 139 -11.08 7.62 15.38
CA MET A 139 -9.90 7.81 16.23
C MET A 139 -10.05 9.08 17.09
N LYS A 140 -9.87 8.97 18.41
CA LYS A 140 -10.10 10.06 19.39
C LYS A 140 -8.82 10.75 19.86
N SER A 141 -7.63 10.15 19.69
CA SER A 141 -6.37 10.74 20.15
C SER A 141 -5.73 11.65 19.09
N SER A 142 -5.04 12.71 19.53
CA SER A 142 -4.35 13.66 18.63
C SER A 142 -3.28 12.99 17.76
N PHE A 143 -2.62 11.95 18.26
CA PHE A 143 -1.61 11.18 17.53
C PHE A 143 -2.24 10.22 16.50
N GLY A 144 -3.36 9.61 16.86
CA GLY A 144 -4.15 8.76 15.96
C GLY A 144 -4.77 9.51 14.78
N ARG A 145 -5.18 10.78 14.96
CA ARG A 145 -5.74 11.61 13.87
C ARG A 145 -4.73 11.94 12.76
N ILE A 146 -3.48 12.18 13.12
CA ILE A 146 -2.42 12.48 12.15
C ILE A 146 -2.02 11.20 11.41
N ALA A 147 -1.88 10.08 12.14
CA ALA A 147 -1.58 8.77 11.57
C ALA A 147 -2.71 8.21 10.68
N SER A 148 -3.97 8.53 10.95
CA SER A 148 -5.16 8.07 10.18
C SER A 148 -5.60 9.00 9.04
N SER A 149 -4.96 10.16 8.90
CA SER A 149 -5.30 11.09 7.83
C SER A 149 -5.20 10.44 6.44
N HIS A 150 -5.99 10.90 5.48
CA HIS A 150 -5.91 10.37 4.11
C HIS A 150 -4.54 10.68 3.47
N ILE A 151 -3.95 11.83 3.82
CA ILE A 151 -2.62 12.25 3.36
C ILE A 151 -1.52 11.32 3.92
N SER A 152 -1.58 10.96 5.20
CA SER A 152 -0.60 10.04 5.81
C SER A 152 -0.68 8.64 5.21
N ARG A 153 -1.85 8.21 4.72
CA ARG A 153 -2.04 6.94 4.02
C ARG A 153 -1.42 6.96 2.63
N GLY A 154 -1.73 7.99 1.82
CA GLY A 154 -1.17 8.14 0.48
C GLY A 154 0.35 8.31 0.49
N LEU A 155 0.88 9.12 1.41
CA LEU A 155 2.32 9.33 1.57
C LEU A 155 3.06 8.04 1.96
N TYR A 156 2.49 7.26 2.88
CA TYR A 156 3.06 5.96 3.25
C TYR A 156 3.11 4.98 2.08
N GLY A 157 2.03 4.91 1.29
CA GLY A 157 1.98 4.10 0.08
C GLY A 157 3.07 4.50 -0.91
N ALA A 158 3.24 5.81 -1.15
CA ALA A 158 4.25 6.34 -2.06
C ALA A 158 5.69 6.06 -1.59
N ILE A 159 6.01 6.30 -0.31
CA ILE A 159 7.35 6.02 0.25
C ILE A 159 7.67 4.52 0.15
N LYS A 160 6.69 3.65 0.39
CA LYS A 160 6.86 2.20 0.27
C LYS A 160 7.08 1.76 -1.17
N ALA A 161 6.29 2.27 -2.12
CA ALA A 161 6.49 2.00 -3.53
C ALA A 161 7.89 2.43 -4.00
N LEU A 162 8.32 3.63 -3.59
CA LEU A 162 9.67 4.12 -3.83
C LEU A 162 10.73 3.21 -3.22
N ASN A 163 10.52 2.71 -2.01
CA ASN A 163 11.43 1.76 -1.36
C ASN A 163 11.56 0.46 -2.17
N PHE A 164 10.46 -0.14 -2.60
CA PHE A 164 10.52 -1.38 -3.40
C PHE A 164 11.19 -1.16 -4.75
N ILE A 165 10.89 -0.04 -5.44
CA ILE A 165 11.59 0.36 -6.65
C ILE A 165 13.10 0.46 -6.40
N TYR A 166 13.50 1.15 -5.33
CA TYR A 166 14.91 1.33 -4.99
C TYR A 166 15.59 -0.01 -4.67
N LEU A 167 14.97 -0.88 -3.88
CA LEU A 167 15.50 -2.22 -3.57
C LEU A 167 15.64 -3.08 -4.82
N SER A 168 14.71 -2.98 -5.78
CA SER A 168 14.86 -3.61 -7.10
C SER A 168 16.08 -3.08 -7.85
N LEU A 169 16.32 -1.76 -7.83
CA LEU A 169 17.49 -1.16 -8.48
C LEU A 169 18.80 -1.55 -7.80
N VAL A 170 18.81 -1.71 -6.48
CA VAL A 170 19.97 -2.26 -5.75
C VAL A 170 20.32 -3.65 -6.29
N PHE A 171 19.33 -4.54 -6.41
CA PHE A 171 19.56 -5.92 -6.83
C PHE A 171 19.87 -6.08 -8.32
N VAL A 172 19.14 -5.36 -9.18
CA VAL A 172 19.19 -5.52 -10.64
C VAL A 172 20.27 -4.63 -11.27
N ALA A 173 20.41 -3.39 -10.80
CA ALA A 173 21.29 -2.38 -11.38
C ALA A 173 22.49 -2.02 -10.49
N GLY A 174 22.67 -2.67 -9.34
CA GLY A 174 23.83 -2.45 -8.46
C GLY A 174 23.84 -1.09 -7.76
N TRP A 175 22.66 -0.50 -7.51
CA TRP A 175 22.56 0.78 -6.80
C TRP A 175 23.06 0.68 -5.34
N PRO A 176 23.49 1.80 -4.73
CA PRO A 176 24.06 1.78 -3.38
C PRO A 176 23.08 1.23 -2.34
N ILE A 177 23.47 0.15 -1.66
CA ILE A 177 22.61 -0.57 -0.70
C ILE A 177 22.27 0.24 0.55
N TRP A 178 23.17 1.13 1.00
CA TRP A 178 22.98 1.93 2.21
C TRP A 178 21.77 2.88 2.11
N ILE A 179 21.50 3.44 0.93
CA ILE A 179 20.29 4.24 0.70
C ILE A 179 19.05 3.36 0.83
N GLY A 180 19.10 2.12 0.34
CA GLY A 180 18.02 1.14 0.48
C GLY A 180 17.73 0.80 1.94
N TYR A 181 18.76 0.70 2.78
CA TYR A 181 18.59 0.52 4.22
C TYR A 181 17.96 1.74 4.90
N VAL A 182 18.36 2.96 4.53
CA VAL A 182 17.74 4.18 5.07
C VAL A 182 16.26 4.25 4.68
N LEU A 183 15.93 4.01 3.40
CA LEU A 183 14.54 3.98 2.93
C LEU A 183 13.73 2.89 3.64
N THR A 184 14.30 1.69 3.79
CA THR A 184 13.65 0.58 4.49
C THR A 184 13.41 0.93 5.96
N ALA A 185 14.39 1.54 6.64
CA ALA A 185 14.24 2.00 8.02
C ALA A 185 13.13 3.04 8.17
N VAL A 186 13.03 4.00 7.24
CA VAL A 186 11.94 5.00 7.22
C VAL A 186 10.59 4.32 7.04
N VAL A 187 10.46 3.38 6.09
CA VAL A 187 9.21 2.63 5.85
C VAL A 187 8.80 1.81 7.08
N VAL A 188 9.76 1.11 7.70
CA VAL A 188 9.52 0.30 8.90
C VAL A 188 9.13 1.17 10.08
N ALA A 189 9.85 2.27 10.35
CA ALA A 189 9.55 3.20 11.42
C ALA A 189 8.14 3.78 11.25
N TYR A 190 7.78 4.22 10.04
CA TYR A 190 6.44 4.73 9.76
C TYR A 190 5.36 3.65 9.96
N SER A 191 5.62 2.43 9.49
CA SER A 191 4.73 1.28 9.66
C SER A 191 4.45 0.98 11.13
N LEU A 192 5.49 1.01 11.96
CA LEU A 192 5.42 0.80 13.40
C LEU A 192 4.69 1.94 14.12
N LEU A 193 5.03 3.19 13.82
CA LEU A 193 4.36 4.36 14.43
C LEU A 193 2.86 4.33 14.17
N ARG A 194 2.47 4.02 12.93
CA ARG A 194 1.06 3.88 12.56
C ARG A 194 0.42 2.67 13.23
N GLY A 195 1.10 1.52 13.25
CA GLY A 195 0.59 0.31 13.91
C GLY A 195 0.39 0.52 15.42
N ALA A 196 1.33 1.17 16.09
CA ALA A 196 1.23 1.51 17.50
C ALA A 196 0.06 2.46 17.78
N ALA A 197 -0.15 3.47 16.91
CA ALA A 197 -1.32 4.35 17.01
C ALA A 197 -2.63 3.55 16.88
N GLU A 198 -2.72 2.65 15.91
CA GLU A 198 -3.89 1.78 15.69
C GLU A 198 -4.14 0.85 16.88
N ILE A 199 -3.09 0.21 17.42
CA ILE A 199 -3.18 -0.69 18.58
C ILE A 199 -3.57 0.07 19.85
N SER A 200 -2.95 1.22 20.12
CA SER A 200 -3.21 2.02 21.33
C SER A 200 -4.68 2.44 21.43
N GLU A 201 -5.29 2.80 20.29
CA GLU A 201 -6.70 3.16 20.25
C GLU A 201 -7.62 1.94 20.21
N ALA A 202 -7.14 0.81 19.70
CA ALA A 202 -7.83 -0.46 19.83
C ALA A 202 -7.77 -1.01 21.27
N LEU A 203 -6.92 -0.50 22.16
CA LEU A 203 -6.86 -0.90 23.57
C LEU A 203 -7.54 0.09 24.52
N ALA A 204 -7.71 1.36 24.11
CA ALA A 204 -8.55 2.35 24.78
C ALA A 204 -10.06 2.07 24.60
#